data_AF-A0A9E2GV67-F1
#
_entry.id   AF-A0A9E2GV67-F1
#
_cell.length_a   1.000
_cell.length_b   1.000
_cell.length_c   1.000
_cell.angle_alpha   90.00
_cell.angle_beta   90.00
_cell.angle_gamma   90.00
#
_symmetry.space_group_name_H-M   'P 1'
#
loop_
_entity.id
_entity.type
_entity.pdbx_description
1 polymer ?
#
loop_
_entity_poly.entity_id
_entity_poly.type
_entity_poly.pdbx_seq_one_letter_code
_entity_poly.pdbx_strand_id
1 'polypeptide(L)'
;MTTRTTLLTMIATCLMLWSCDTKTKTVDSCGDGFMDPGEECDGSQLTVTSCAEFGFYEQTGAIQCNSSCRLDLSVCGGGKCGDRTVQTAHEEDCDIDNLDDQTCVTLGFSQGSGTLSCTDACTFNETACVPRSANAHLATLMGSRVSLIPAFSAGTTSYSATVPTVVTGLTVTATAADPYASVSIAPAQPMTLSPGANAV
;
A
#
# COMPACT_ATOMS: atom_id res chain seq x y z
N MET A 1 8.03 -11.80 101.76
CA MET A 1 7.36 -12.38 100.55
C MET A 1 6.40 -11.33 100.03
N THR A 2 6.89 -10.41 99.20
CA THR A 2 6.08 -9.35 98.61
C THR A 2 6.84 -8.70 97.45
N THR A 3 6.21 -8.75 96.28
CA THR A 3 6.19 -7.71 95.23
C THR A 3 7.52 -7.18 94.69
N ARG A 4 8.05 -7.78 93.60
CA ARG A 4 8.98 -7.05 92.71
C ARG A 4 9.19 -7.65 91.31
N THR A 5 8.15 -8.14 90.62
CA THR A 5 8.36 -8.79 89.31
C THR A 5 7.33 -8.48 88.20
N THR A 6 6.46 -7.47 88.35
CA THR A 6 5.31 -7.28 87.43
C THR A 6 5.25 -5.94 86.69
N LEU A 7 6.33 -5.13 86.63
CA LEU A 7 6.24 -3.78 86.05
C LEU A 7 7.10 -3.50 84.80
N LEU A 8 7.83 -4.48 84.25
CA LEU A 8 8.60 -4.28 83.01
C LEU A 8 8.06 -5.03 81.77
N THR A 9 6.96 -5.76 81.90
CA THR A 9 6.33 -6.52 80.80
C THR A 9 5.08 -5.83 80.22
N MET A 10 4.96 -4.51 80.38
CA MET A 10 3.75 -3.74 80.00
C MET A 10 4.01 -2.62 78.98
N ILE A 11 5.20 -2.54 78.37
CA ILE A 11 5.53 -1.50 77.37
C ILE A 11 6.02 -2.08 76.02
N ALA A 12 6.32 -3.38 75.94
CA ALA A 12 6.88 -3.99 74.73
C ALA A 12 5.87 -4.76 73.85
N THR A 13 4.56 -4.68 74.14
CA THR A 13 3.54 -5.48 73.44
C THR A 13 2.51 -4.67 72.67
N CYS A 14 2.58 -3.33 72.66
CA CYS A 14 1.58 -2.48 72.00
C CYS A 14 2.09 -1.73 70.75
N LEU A 15 3.35 -1.93 70.34
CA LEU A 15 3.97 -1.21 69.22
C LEU A 15 4.23 -2.05 67.96
N MET A 16 3.77 -3.30 67.90
CA MET A 16 4.18 -4.25 66.85
C MET A 16 3.03 -4.96 66.12
N LEU A 17 1.83 -4.38 66.02
CA LEU A 17 0.74 -5.04 65.26
C LEU A 17 -0.14 -4.09 64.46
N TRP A 18 0.38 -2.94 64.03
CA TRP A 18 -0.16 -2.26 62.85
C TRP A 18 0.63 -2.76 61.64
N SER A 19 0.66 -4.08 61.45
CA SER A 19 0.93 -4.59 60.12
C SER A 19 -0.25 -4.12 59.28
N CYS A 20 0.02 -3.30 58.26
CA CYS A 20 -1.01 -3.03 57.28
C CYS A 20 -1.43 -4.40 56.71
N ASP A 21 -2.68 -4.82 56.94
CA ASP A 21 -3.34 -5.81 56.10
C ASP A 21 -3.60 -5.15 54.75
N THR A 22 -2.52 -4.76 54.05
CA THR A 22 -2.58 -4.64 52.61
C THR A 22 -2.74 -6.07 52.16
N LYS A 23 -4.00 -6.47 51.96
CA LYS A 23 -4.29 -7.57 51.05
C LYS A 23 -3.46 -7.27 49.82
N THR A 24 -2.41 -8.05 49.60
CA THR A 24 -1.79 -8.10 48.28
C THR A 24 -2.96 -8.48 47.39
N LYS A 25 -3.50 -7.50 46.65
CA LYS A 25 -4.52 -7.78 45.67
C LYS A 25 -3.97 -8.93 44.85
N THR A 26 -4.78 -9.96 44.76
CA THR A 26 -4.48 -11.18 44.02
C THR A 26 -4.02 -10.79 42.63
N VAL A 27 -2.71 -10.91 42.41
CA VAL A 27 -2.03 -11.39 41.21
C VAL A 27 -2.94 -11.45 39.97
N ASP A 28 -2.73 -10.53 39.03
CA ASP A 28 -3.17 -10.66 37.62
C ASP A 28 -4.69 -10.80 37.49
N SER A 29 -5.44 -9.83 38.05
CA SER A 29 -6.90 -9.89 38.09
C SER A 29 -7.53 -8.70 37.39
N CYS A 30 -8.02 -8.98 36.18
CA CYS A 30 -8.71 -8.00 35.36
C CYS A 30 -9.91 -7.33 36.07
N GLY A 31 -9.94 -6.00 36.03
CA GLY A 31 -11.01 -5.18 36.59
C GLY A 31 -10.80 -4.82 38.06
N ASP A 32 -9.56 -4.87 38.55
CA ASP A 32 -9.22 -4.52 39.93
C ASP A 32 -8.86 -3.03 40.10
N GLY A 33 -8.87 -2.26 39.01
CA GLY A 33 -8.57 -0.83 38.98
C GLY A 33 -7.08 -0.51 38.86
N PHE A 34 -6.22 -1.50 38.61
CA PHE A 34 -4.81 -1.34 38.33
C PHE A 34 -4.44 -2.06 37.02
N MET A 35 -3.77 -1.35 36.11
CA MET A 35 -3.26 -1.94 34.89
C MET A 35 -1.98 -2.76 35.17
N ASP A 36 -2.11 -4.08 35.19
CA ASP A 36 -1.02 -5.01 35.50
C ASP A 36 -0.14 -5.33 34.28
N PRO A 37 1.12 -5.76 34.46
CA PRO A 37 1.99 -6.18 33.34
C PRO A 37 1.39 -7.36 32.55
N GLY A 38 1.01 -7.12 31.30
CA GLY A 38 0.40 -8.13 30.42
C GLY A 38 -1.08 -7.86 30.10
N GLU A 39 -1.70 -6.88 30.76
CA GLU A 39 -3.01 -6.33 30.44
C GLU A 39 -2.91 -5.19 29.43
N GLU A 40 -3.92 -5.06 28.55
CA GLU A 40 -4.03 -3.92 27.63
C GLU A 40 -4.88 -2.78 28.21
N CYS A 41 -5.71 -3.10 29.21
CA CYS A 41 -6.68 -2.26 29.89
C CYS A 41 -7.09 -2.87 31.24
N ASP A 42 -7.63 -2.08 32.17
CA ASP A 42 -8.32 -2.57 33.37
C ASP A 42 -9.61 -1.75 33.61
N GLY A 43 -10.77 -2.38 33.42
CA GLY A 43 -12.06 -1.72 33.59
C GLY A 43 -12.23 -0.52 32.65
N SER A 44 -12.25 0.70 33.22
CA SER A 44 -12.30 1.96 32.44
C SER A 44 -10.92 2.57 32.17
N GLN A 45 -9.84 1.98 32.70
CA GLN A 45 -8.47 2.41 32.43
C GLN A 45 -8.01 1.79 31.11
N LEU A 46 -7.97 2.60 30.05
CA LEU A 46 -7.53 2.20 28.72
C LEU A 46 -6.20 2.89 28.41
N THR A 47 -5.28 2.20 27.73
CA THR A 47 -4.04 2.79 27.19
C THR A 47 -4.27 3.65 25.95
N VAL A 48 -5.41 3.44 25.29
CA VAL A 48 -5.80 4.02 24.01
C VAL A 48 -7.22 4.51 24.09
N THR A 49 -7.56 5.53 23.30
CA THR A 49 -8.91 6.14 23.34
C THR A 49 -9.63 6.10 22.00
N SER A 50 -8.90 5.85 20.91
CA SER A 50 -9.46 5.86 19.57
C SER A 50 -8.97 4.69 18.71
N CYS A 51 -9.85 4.21 17.82
CA CYS A 51 -9.52 3.20 16.82
C CYS A 51 -8.49 3.69 15.80
N ALA A 52 -8.39 5.01 15.61
CA ALA A 52 -7.38 5.65 14.76
C ALA A 52 -5.94 5.40 15.26
N GLU A 53 -5.73 5.17 16.56
CA GLU A 53 -4.41 4.79 17.10
C GLU A 53 -3.94 3.42 16.58
N PHE A 54 -4.86 2.57 16.11
CA PHE A 54 -4.58 1.29 15.46
C PHE A 54 -4.70 1.35 13.93
N GLY A 55 -4.91 2.54 13.37
CA GLY A 55 -5.03 2.79 11.93
C GLY A 55 -6.42 2.59 11.35
N PHE A 56 -7.44 2.27 12.14
CA PHE A 56 -8.80 2.12 11.61
C PHE A 56 -9.44 3.47 11.27
N TYR A 57 -10.21 3.48 10.19
CA TYR A 57 -10.85 4.71 9.69
C TYR A 57 -12.11 5.12 10.45
N GLU A 58 -12.84 4.16 11.01
CA GLU A 58 -14.11 4.43 11.68
C GLU A 58 -14.18 3.85 13.09
N GLN A 59 -15.01 4.49 13.91
CA GLN A 59 -15.28 4.07 15.28
C GLN A 59 -16.77 4.29 15.60
N THR A 60 -17.51 3.21 15.87
CA THR A 60 -18.97 3.26 16.11
C THR A 60 -19.35 3.39 17.59
N GLY A 61 -18.37 3.36 18.50
CA GLY A 61 -18.59 3.43 19.95
C GLY A 61 -17.29 3.59 20.73
N ALA A 62 -17.37 3.68 22.05
CA ALA A 62 -16.18 3.69 22.90
C ALA A 62 -15.54 2.30 22.94
N ILE A 63 -14.21 2.24 22.84
CA ILE A 63 -13.44 1.02 23.07
C ILE A 63 -13.70 0.55 24.51
N GLN A 64 -13.98 -0.74 24.70
CA GLN A 64 -14.24 -1.32 26.01
C GLN A 64 -13.12 -2.25 26.43
N CYS A 65 -12.92 -2.39 27.75
CA CYS A 65 -12.06 -3.44 28.28
C CYS A 65 -12.91 -4.68 28.54
N ASN A 66 -12.54 -5.82 27.93
CA ASN A 66 -13.25 -7.07 28.17
C ASN A 66 -12.80 -7.75 29.47
N SER A 67 -13.50 -8.82 29.88
CA SER A 67 -13.20 -9.56 31.11
C SER A 67 -11.86 -10.32 31.11
N SER A 68 -11.12 -10.27 29.99
CA SER A 68 -9.78 -10.84 29.85
C SER A 68 -8.71 -9.75 29.72
N CYS A 69 -9.05 -8.50 30.04
CA CYS A 69 -8.15 -7.34 29.99
C CYS A 69 -7.47 -7.16 28.64
N ARG A 70 -8.29 -7.34 27.59
CA ARG A 70 -7.99 -7.02 26.21
C ARG A 70 -8.94 -5.93 25.74
N LEU A 71 -8.43 -5.07 24.86
CA LEU A 71 -9.23 -4.05 24.23
C LEU A 71 -10.25 -4.72 23.29
N ASP A 72 -11.52 -4.37 23.45
CA ASP A 72 -12.57 -4.73 22.51
C ASP A 72 -12.58 -3.72 21.35
N LEU A 73 -11.95 -4.12 20.25
CA LEU A 73 -11.88 -3.35 19.01
C LEU A 73 -13.04 -3.66 18.07
N SER A 74 -14.10 -4.35 18.50
CA SER A 74 -15.28 -4.60 17.65
C SER A 74 -16.00 -3.32 17.22
N VAL A 75 -15.78 -2.21 17.93
CA VAL A 75 -16.25 -0.86 17.58
C VAL A 75 -15.40 -0.19 16.50
N CYS A 76 -14.23 -0.73 16.20
CA CYS A 76 -13.32 -0.23 15.16
C CYS A 76 -13.70 -0.84 13.82
N GLY A 77 -13.99 0.02 12.85
CA GLY A 77 -14.48 -0.38 11.54
C GLY A 77 -13.90 0.49 10.44
N GLY A 78 -14.53 0.44 9.26
CA GLY A 78 -14.11 1.23 8.11
C GLY A 78 -12.88 0.69 7.38
N GLY A 79 -12.26 -0.40 7.86
CA GLY A 79 -11.00 -0.91 7.32
C GLY A 79 -9.79 -0.12 7.80
N LYS A 80 -8.63 -0.44 7.25
CA LYS A 80 -7.38 0.31 7.44
C LYS A 80 -6.40 0.04 6.32
N CYS A 81 -5.53 1.01 6.09
CA CYS A 81 -4.35 0.79 5.27
C CYS A 81 -3.52 -0.41 5.76
N GLY A 82 -3.28 -1.34 4.84
CA GLY A 82 -2.54 -2.56 5.09
C GLY A 82 -3.41 -3.79 5.38
N ASP A 83 -4.72 -3.71 5.14
CA ASP A 83 -5.65 -4.82 5.30
C ASP A 83 -5.98 -5.58 4.00
N ARG A 84 -5.27 -5.24 2.91
CA ARG A 84 -5.37 -5.78 1.54
C ARG A 84 -6.64 -5.40 0.80
N THR A 85 -7.44 -4.49 1.34
CA THR A 85 -8.67 -4.02 0.70
C THR A 85 -8.56 -2.52 0.47
N VAL A 86 -8.76 -2.06 -0.76
CA VAL A 86 -8.74 -0.61 -1.04
C VAL A 86 -10.02 0.04 -0.55
N GLN A 87 -9.94 0.83 0.51
CA GLN A 87 -11.02 1.64 1.04
C GLN A 87 -11.10 3.00 0.34
N THR A 88 -11.61 3.00 -0.89
CA THR A 88 -11.80 4.23 -1.70
C THR A 88 -12.63 5.31 -1.02
N ALA A 89 -13.54 4.95 -0.10
CA ALA A 89 -14.31 5.90 0.70
C ALA A 89 -13.45 6.70 1.70
N HIS A 90 -12.25 6.19 2.02
CA HIS A 90 -11.26 6.76 2.91
C HIS A 90 -9.98 7.21 2.17
N GLU A 91 -10.11 7.49 0.87
CA GLU A 91 -9.06 8.05 0.01
C GLU A 91 -7.82 7.15 -0.14
N GLU A 92 -7.97 5.84 -0.01
CA GLU A 92 -6.94 4.91 -0.42
C GLU A 92 -6.88 4.78 -1.94
N ASP A 93 -5.67 4.93 -2.49
CA ASP A 93 -5.37 4.63 -3.88
C ASP A 93 -5.06 3.13 -4.08
N CYS A 94 -4.49 2.50 -3.04
CA CYS A 94 -4.01 1.12 -3.04
C CYS A 94 -3.89 0.58 -1.61
N ASP A 95 -3.70 -0.73 -1.45
CA ASP A 95 -3.37 -1.36 -0.18
C ASP A 95 -2.33 -2.47 -0.37
N ILE A 96 -1.09 -2.21 0.08
CA ILE A 96 0.06 -3.12 -0.04
C ILE A 96 0.34 -3.52 -1.51
N ASP A 97 -0.19 -4.66 -1.93
CA ASP A 97 -0.05 -5.28 -3.25
C ASP A 97 -1.35 -5.18 -4.07
N ASN A 98 -2.45 -4.80 -3.43
CA ASN A 98 -3.69 -4.44 -4.10
C ASN A 98 -3.58 -3.02 -4.65
N LEU A 99 -3.18 -2.90 -5.92
CA LEU A 99 -3.00 -1.62 -6.61
C LEU A 99 -4.25 -1.16 -7.39
N ASP A 100 -5.42 -1.73 -7.12
CA ASP A 100 -6.67 -1.45 -7.85
C ASP A 100 -6.52 -1.53 -9.38
N ASP A 101 -5.83 -2.58 -9.85
CA ASP A 101 -5.45 -2.81 -11.25
C ASP A 101 -4.63 -1.68 -11.90
N GLN A 102 -4.09 -0.75 -11.11
CA GLN A 102 -3.24 0.32 -11.60
C GLN A 102 -1.79 -0.11 -11.81
N THR A 103 -1.17 0.54 -12.79
CA THR A 103 0.25 0.47 -13.10
C THR A 103 0.73 1.87 -13.44
N CYS A 104 2.04 2.11 -13.48
CA CYS A 104 2.58 3.37 -14.00
C CYS A 104 2.00 3.70 -15.39
N VAL A 105 1.78 2.69 -16.24
CA VAL A 105 1.26 2.90 -17.61
C VAL A 105 -0.20 3.38 -17.60
N THR A 106 -1.06 2.81 -16.75
CA THR A 106 -2.47 3.23 -16.64
C THR A 106 -2.61 4.61 -16.01
N LEU A 107 -1.68 4.99 -15.12
CA LEU A 107 -1.54 6.35 -14.57
C LEU A 107 -0.96 7.36 -15.57
N GLY A 108 -0.62 6.93 -16.79
CA GLY A 108 -0.20 7.82 -17.87
C GLY A 108 1.31 7.98 -18.05
N PHE A 109 2.12 7.23 -17.32
CA PHE A 109 3.58 7.21 -17.49
C PHE A 109 4.00 6.42 -18.74
N SER A 110 5.31 6.35 -18.96
CA SER A 110 5.91 5.64 -20.09
C SER A 110 5.74 4.11 -19.95
N GLN A 111 5.66 3.41 -21.09
CA GLN A 111 5.71 1.94 -21.14
C GLN A 111 7.06 1.38 -20.64
N GLY A 112 8.11 2.20 -20.60
CA GLY A 112 9.40 1.85 -20.02
C GLY A 112 9.51 2.08 -18.51
N SER A 113 8.39 2.35 -17.83
CA SER A 113 8.35 2.49 -16.37
C SER A 113 8.62 1.16 -15.66
N GLY A 114 9.03 1.24 -14.40
CA GLY A 114 9.09 0.09 -13.50
C GLY A 114 7.72 -0.30 -12.93
N THR A 115 7.74 -1.11 -11.87
CA THR A 115 6.54 -1.58 -11.18
C THR A 115 6.01 -0.51 -10.23
N LEU A 116 4.72 -0.18 -10.33
CA LEU A 116 4.01 0.65 -9.35
C LEU A 116 3.95 -0.08 -8.01
N SER A 117 4.06 0.63 -6.90
CA SER A 117 3.88 0.05 -5.55
C SER A 117 2.99 0.94 -4.70
N CYS A 118 2.60 0.45 -3.53
CA CYS A 118 1.82 1.19 -2.54
C CYS A 118 2.71 1.67 -1.39
N THR A 119 2.45 2.86 -0.85
CA THR A 119 3.12 3.36 0.37
C THR A 119 2.41 2.88 1.64
N ASP A 120 3.06 3.05 2.79
CA ASP A 120 2.43 2.80 4.12
C ASP A 120 1.26 3.75 4.43
N ALA A 121 1.06 4.79 3.60
CA ALA A 121 -0.06 5.71 3.68
C ALA A 121 -1.17 5.39 2.66
N CYS A 122 -1.11 4.21 2.02
CA CYS A 122 -2.08 3.75 1.02
C CYS A 122 -2.27 4.69 -0.18
N THR A 123 -1.18 5.36 -0.54
CA THR A 123 -1.06 6.15 -1.77
C THR A 123 -0.13 5.47 -2.76
N PHE A 124 -0.35 5.71 -4.05
CA PHE A 124 0.54 5.19 -5.09
C PHE A 124 1.98 5.71 -4.93
N ASN A 125 2.93 4.79 -4.95
CA ASN A 125 4.35 5.10 -4.99
C ASN A 125 4.84 5.12 -6.45
N GLU A 126 4.90 6.32 -7.01
CA GLU A 126 5.28 6.55 -8.40
C GLU A 126 6.81 6.65 -8.63
N THR A 127 7.64 6.31 -7.64
CA THR A 127 9.10 6.48 -7.75
C THR A 127 9.71 5.66 -8.89
N ALA A 128 9.11 4.53 -9.25
CA ALA A 128 9.50 3.70 -10.39
C ALA A 128 8.85 4.12 -11.72
N CYS A 129 7.92 5.08 -11.68
CA CYS A 129 7.22 5.57 -12.85
C CYS A 129 8.06 6.61 -13.59
N VAL A 130 8.27 6.40 -14.90
CA VAL A 130 9.09 7.29 -15.71
C VAL A 130 8.18 8.13 -16.62
N PRO A 131 8.32 9.47 -16.61
CA PRO A 131 7.54 10.34 -17.49
C PRO A 131 7.69 9.94 -18.97
N ARG A 132 6.64 10.16 -19.75
CA ARG A 132 6.69 9.96 -21.21
C ARG A 132 7.70 10.92 -21.83
N SER A 133 8.49 10.43 -22.78
CA SER A 133 9.44 11.29 -23.48
C SER A 133 8.72 12.35 -24.33
N ALA A 134 9.27 13.56 -24.35
CA ALA A 134 8.87 14.62 -25.29
C ALA A 134 9.45 14.40 -26.70
N ASN A 135 10.39 13.46 -26.86
CA ASN A 135 10.99 13.13 -28.14
C ASN A 135 10.10 12.13 -28.91
N ALA A 136 9.43 12.62 -29.95
CA ALA A 136 8.59 11.81 -30.83
C ALA A 136 9.29 11.32 -32.11
N HIS A 137 10.63 11.42 -32.19
CA HIS A 137 11.38 10.92 -33.35
C HIS A 137 11.51 9.39 -33.34
N LEU A 138 11.63 8.82 -34.54
CA LEU A 138 12.01 7.42 -34.72
C LEU A 138 13.54 7.30 -34.83
N ALA A 139 14.11 6.23 -34.29
CA ALA A 139 15.47 5.78 -34.60
C ALA A 139 15.50 4.88 -35.85
N THR A 140 14.43 4.13 -36.10
CA THR A 140 14.33 3.23 -37.26
C THR A 140 12.90 3.20 -37.81
N LEU A 141 12.79 2.93 -39.11
CA LEU A 141 11.55 2.56 -39.79
C LEU A 141 11.91 1.58 -40.90
N MET A 142 11.31 0.39 -40.90
CA MET A 142 11.63 -0.70 -41.81
C MET A 142 10.35 -1.37 -42.32
N GLY A 143 10.37 -1.79 -43.59
CA GLY A 143 9.38 -2.70 -44.17
C GLY A 143 9.99 -4.08 -44.38
N SER A 144 9.28 -5.15 -43.98
CA SER A 144 9.84 -6.51 -43.94
C SER A 144 10.44 -7.02 -45.26
N ARG A 145 9.94 -6.55 -46.40
CA ARG A 145 10.33 -7.00 -47.75
C ARG A 145 10.35 -5.85 -48.77
N VAL A 146 10.53 -4.62 -48.30
CA VAL A 146 10.51 -3.43 -49.16
C VAL A 146 11.47 -2.36 -48.66
N SER A 147 12.07 -1.65 -49.60
CA SER A 147 12.83 -0.43 -49.31
C SER A 147 11.89 0.76 -49.29
N LEU A 148 11.98 1.56 -48.23
CA LEU A 148 11.27 2.83 -48.13
C LEU A 148 11.88 3.84 -49.10
N ILE A 149 11.02 4.64 -49.72
CA ILE A 149 11.39 5.70 -50.66
C ILE A 149 10.76 7.01 -50.15
N PRO A 150 11.57 8.00 -49.71
CA PRO A 150 13.04 7.97 -49.61
C PRO A 150 13.55 6.98 -48.54
N ALA A 151 14.86 6.72 -48.48
CA ALA A 151 15.45 5.97 -47.37
C ALA A 151 15.17 6.68 -46.04
N PHE A 152 15.09 5.92 -44.95
CA PHE A 152 14.70 6.45 -43.64
C PHE A 152 15.58 7.63 -43.21
N SER A 153 14.92 8.71 -42.78
CA SER A 153 15.50 9.88 -42.12
C SER A 153 14.54 10.40 -41.06
N ALA A 154 15.03 10.73 -39.87
CA ALA A 154 14.20 11.14 -38.73
C ALA A 154 13.36 12.40 -38.98
N GLY A 155 13.74 13.23 -39.95
CA GLY A 155 12.98 14.42 -40.37
C GLY A 155 11.93 14.16 -41.46
N THR A 156 11.87 12.94 -42.02
CA THR A 156 10.94 12.60 -43.09
C THR A 156 9.71 11.91 -42.51
N THR A 157 8.53 12.48 -42.75
CA THR A 157 7.25 12.03 -42.23
C THR A 157 6.39 11.27 -43.24
N SER A 158 6.85 11.15 -44.49
CA SER A 158 6.13 10.49 -45.57
C SER A 158 7.06 9.57 -46.35
N TYR A 159 6.63 8.33 -46.55
CA TYR A 159 7.36 7.30 -47.28
C TYR A 159 6.43 6.60 -48.27
N SER A 160 7.00 6.10 -49.34
CA SER A 160 6.35 5.17 -50.25
C SER A 160 7.14 3.87 -50.32
N ALA A 161 6.46 2.77 -50.67
CA ALA A 161 7.07 1.46 -50.80
C ALA A 161 6.36 0.71 -51.94
N THR A 162 7.14 0.15 -52.88
CA THR A 162 6.61 -0.65 -53.99
C THR A 162 6.87 -2.12 -53.73
N VAL A 163 5.82 -2.93 -53.78
CA VAL A 163 5.87 -4.36 -53.50
C VAL A 163 5.43 -5.17 -54.72
N PRO A 164 6.07 -6.31 -55.03
CA PRO A 164 5.61 -7.21 -56.09
C PRO A 164 4.18 -7.69 -55.85
N THR A 165 3.43 -7.94 -56.92
CA THR A 165 2.01 -8.37 -56.86
C THR A 165 1.79 -9.73 -56.18
N VAL A 166 2.86 -10.51 -55.98
CA VAL A 166 2.84 -11.78 -55.23
C VAL A 166 2.85 -11.58 -53.71
N VAL A 167 3.16 -10.37 -53.22
CA VAL A 167 3.19 -10.06 -51.80
C VAL A 167 1.78 -9.72 -51.33
N THR A 168 1.21 -10.59 -50.49
CA THR A 168 -0.15 -10.42 -49.93
C THR A 168 -0.16 -9.76 -48.55
N GLY A 169 1.01 -9.49 -47.98
CA GLY A 169 1.12 -8.83 -46.69
C GLY A 169 2.47 -8.14 -46.46
N LEU A 170 2.39 -6.98 -45.83
CA LEU A 170 3.55 -6.18 -45.43
C LEU A 170 3.54 -5.99 -43.91
N THR A 171 4.73 -5.94 -43.31
CA THR A 171 4.89 -5.58 -41.90
C THR A 171 5.81 -4.37 -41.85
N VAL A 172 5.32 -3.31 -41.23
CA VAL A 172 6.12 -2.14 -40.87
C VAL A 172 6.58 -2.30 -39.43
N THR A 173 7.87 -2.10 -39.20
CA THR A 173 8.46 -2.03 -37.86
C THR A 173 9.13 -0.68 -37.68
N ALA A 174 9.06 -0.12 -36.48
CA ALA A 174 9.70 1.13 -36.13
C ALA A 174 10.20 1.08 -34.70
N THR A 175 11.28 1.81 -34.42
CA THR A 175 11.84 1.97 -33.07
C THR A 175 11.84 3.45 -32.74
N ALA A 176 11.33 3.81 -31.57
CA ALA A 176 11.43 5.19 -31.08
C ALA A 176 12.90 5.56 -30.84
N ALA A 177 13.23 6.84 -31.00
CA ALA A 177 14.57 7.36 -30.72
C ALA A 177 14.87 7.41 -29.21
N ASP A 178 13.82 7.45 -28.38
CA ASP A 178 13.90 7.50 -26.93
C ASP A 178 13.23 6.26 -26.32
N PRO A 179 13.87 5.59 -25.35
CA PRO A 179 13.32 4.38 -24.72
C PRO A 179 12.00 4.62 -23.96
N TYR A 180 11.70 5.87 -23.60
CA TYR A 180 10.47 6.23 -22.89
C TYR A 180 9.38 6.80 -23.81
N ALA A 181 9.64 6.85 -25.12
CA ALA A 181 8.61 7.11 -26.12
C ALA A 181 7.91 5.80 -26.53
N SER A 182 6.73 5.94 -27.15
CA SER A 182 5.95 4.80 -27.63
C SER A 182 5.80 4.86 -29.15
N VAL A 183 5.74 3.68 -29.78
CA VAL A 183 5.48 3.53 -31.20
C VAL A 183 4.12 2.88 -31.37
N SER A 184 3.26 3.50 -32.15
CA SER A 184 2.00 2.91 -32.61
C SER A 184 1.99 2.90 -34.13
N ILE A 185 1.63 1.76 -34.72
CA ILE A 185 1.62 1.56 -36.17
C ILE A 185 0.19 1.22 -36.59
N ALA A 186 -0.36 2.00 -37.50
CA ALA A 186 -1.66 1.79 -38.12
C ALA A 186 -1.51 1.66 -39.65
N PRO A 187 -2.33 0.82 -40.32
CA PRO A 187 -3.28 -0.13 -39.75
C PRO A 187 -2.58 -1.27 -38.99
N ALA A 188 -3.35 -2.10 -38.26
CA ALA A 188 -2.81 -3.23 -37.52
C ALA A 188 -1.96 -4.14 -38.44
N GLN A 189 -0.78 -4.52 -37.96
CA GLN A 189 0.19 -5.29 -38.73
C GLN A 189 0.00 -6.81 -38.49
N PRO A 190 0.26 -7.68 -39.48
CA PRO A 190 0.66 -7.34 -40.85
C PRO A 190 -0.50 -6.74 -41.65
N MET A 191 -0.21 -5.68 -42.40
CA MET A 191 -1.20 -5.11 -43.32
C MET A 191 -1.43 -6.10 -44.47
N THR A 192 -2.69 -6.39 -44.77
CA THR A 192 -3.07 -7.21 -45.92
C THR A 192 -3.00 -6.37 -47.18
N LEU A 193 -2.36 -6.91 -48.21
CA LEU A 193 -2.21 -6.25 -49.50
C LEU A 193 -3.08 -6.92 -50.56
N SER A 194 -3.79 -6.09 -51.31
CA SER A 194 -4.44 -6.45 -52.57
C SER A 194 -3.65 -5.86 -53.75
N PRO A 195 -3.71 -6.48 -54.95
CA PRO A 195 -3.13 -5.88 -56.14
C PRO A 195 -3.72 -4.48 -56.40
N GLY A 196 -2.86 -3.49 -56.58
CA GLY A 196 -3.24 -2.08 -56.73
C GLY A 196 -2.89 -1.22 -55.51
N ALA A 197 -3.58 -0.10 -55.36
CA ALA A 197 -3.39 0.81 -54.23
C ALA A 197 -4.02 0.23 -52.96
N ASN A 198 -3.24 0.16 -51.89
CA ASN A 198 -3.72 -0.25 -50.57
C ASN A 198 -3.86 1.00 -49.70
N ALA A 199 -5.02 1.20 -49.08
CA ALA A 199 -5.20 2.28 -48.11
C ALA A 199 -4.42 1.92 -46.84
N VAL A 200 -3.50 2.81 -46.45
CA VAL A 200 -2.74 2.81 -45.20
C VAL A 200 -3.21 3.96 -44.32
#